data_AF-A0A382VPA2-F1
#
_entry.id   AF-A0A382VPA2-F1
#
_cell.length_a   1.000
_cell.length_b   1.000
_cell.length_c   1.000
_cell.angle_alpha   90.00
_cell.angle_beta   90.00
_cell.angle_gamma   90.00
#
_symmetry.space_group_name_H-M   'P 1'
#
loop_
_entity.id
_entity.type
_entity.pdbx_description
1 polymer ?
#
loop_
_entity_poly.entity_id
_entity_poly.type
_entity_poly.pdbx_seq_one_letter_code
_entity_poly.pdbx_strand_id
1 'polypeptide(L)'
;MSLVGDLLSLPTPTSWEAFSDGPLSLSQQVFYWSVIITIFVFGWLVYAVYQYRRKEGDPDPPDAPKAGVFPVERTDHTIEIAWTVGPLILVCWITWLSLG
;
A
#
# COMPACT_ATOMS: atom_id res chain seq x y z
N MET A 1 28.77 -5.68 16.63
CA MET A 1 27.62 -4.76 16.63
C MET A 1 27.47 -4.24 15.21
N SER A 2 26.26 -4.29 14.65
CA SER A 2 25.99 -3.96 13.25
C SER A 2 25.53 -2.50 13.18
N LEU A 3 26.29 -1.63 12.53
CA LEU A 3 25.93 -0.22 12.29
C LEU A 3 24.55 -0.08 11.63
N VAL A 4 24.21 -1.03 10.75
CA VAL A 4 22.89 -1.08 10.10
C VAL A 4 21.80 -1.47 11.10
N GLY A 5 22.10 -2.38 12.03
CA GLY A 5 21.18 -2.76 13.10
C GLY A 5 20.90 -1.61 14.06
N ASP A 6 21.95 -0.88 14.46
CA ASP A 6 21.84 0.25 15.39
C ASP A 6 21.17 1.49 14.74
N LEU A 7 21.36 1.68 13.42
CA LEU A 7 20.71 2.77 12.67
C LEU A 7 19.21 2.51 12.45
N LEU A 8 18.81 1.24 12.33
CA LEU A 8 17.42 0.83 12.10
C LEU A 8 16.67 0.51 13.39
N SER A 9 17.36 0.42 14.54
CA SER A 9 16.72 0.30 15.85
C SER A 9 16.24 1.67 16.32
N LEU A 10 15.01 2.04 15.95
CA LEU A 10 14.34 3.20 16.53
C LEU A 10 13.98 2.90 18.00
N PRO A 11 14.23 3.82 18.94
CA PRO A 11 13.84 3.62 20.34
C PRO A 11 12.33 3.44 20.43
N THR A 12 11.90 2.31 20.98
CA THR A 12 10.48 2.00 21.19
C THR A 12 9.96 2.76 22.40
N PRO A 13 8.83 3.50 22.30
CA PRO A 13 8.20 4.11 23.46
C PRO A 13 7.84 3.04 24.51
N THR A 14 7.94 3.37 25.79
CA THR A 14 7.64 2.42 26.88
C THR A 14 6.21 1.88 26.81
N SER A 15 5.25 2.67 26.31
CA SER A 15 3.87 2.22 26.10
C SER A 15 3.71 1.16 24.99
N TRP A 16 4.77 0.90 24.21
CA TRP A 16 4.78 -0.02 23.07
C TRP A 16 5.60 -1.29 23.34
N GLU A 17 6.27 -1.38 24.50
CA GLU A 17 7.13 -2.55 24.82
C GLU A 17 6.34 -3.85 24.83
N ALA A 18 5.11 -3.85 25.37
CA ALA A 18 4.22 -5.02 25.38
C ALA A 18 3.89 -5.56 23.97
N PHE A 19 4.08 -4.75 22.93
CA PHE A 19 3.78 -5.07 21.55
C PHE A 19 5.03 -5.26 20.68
N SER A 20 6.23 -5.18 21.28
CA SER A 20 7.50 -5.09 20.56
C SER A 20 8.48 -6.23 20.85
N ASP A 21 8.09 -7.21 21.66
CA ASP A 21 8.97 -8.31 22.04
C ASP A 21 9.05 -9.39 20.94
N GLY A 22 10.21 -9.48 20.29
CA GLY A 22 10.51 -10.49 19.28
C GLY A 22 10.15 -10.11 17.84
N PRO A 23 10.66 -10.90 16.87
CA PRO A 23 10.59 -10.60 15.43
C PRO A 23 9.19 -10.74 14.81
N LEU A 24 8.22 -11.29 15.53
CA LEU A 24 6.82 -11.45 15.07
C LEU A 24 5.83 -10.68 15.93
N SER A 25 6.33 -9.77 16.78
CA SER A 25 5.50 -8.91 17.62
C SER A 25 4.59 -8.01 16.79
N LEU A 26 3.51 -7.52 17.41
CA LEU A 26 2.50 -6.69 16.74
C LEU A 26 3.13 -5.44 16.09
N SER A 27 4.06 -4.77 16.77
CA SER A 27 4.71 -3.58 16.24
C SER A 27 5.60 -3.90 15.03
N GLN A 28 6.30 -5.03 15.05
CA GLN A 28 7.10 -5.51 13.91
C GLN A 28 6.22 -5.92 12.73
N GLN A 29 5.10 -6.60 12.97
CA GLN A 29 4.14 -6.97 11.94
C GLN A 29 3.57 -5.73 11.26
N VAL A 30 3.13 -4.72 12.03
CA VAL A 30 2.65 -3.45 11.48
C VAL A 30 3.74 -2.75 10.66
N PHE A 31 4.98 -2.75 11.13
CA PHE A 31 6.11 -2.18 10.40
C PHE A 31 6.37 -2.92 9.07
N TYR A 32 6.47 -4.25 9.09
CA TYR A 32 6.72 -5.06 7.89
C TYR A 32 5.61 -4.89 6.85
N TRP A 33 4.34 -4.97 7.25
CA TRP A 33 3.22 -4.75 6.35
C TRP A 33 3.22 -3.33 5.79
N SER A 34 3.52 -2.32 6.61
CA SER A 34 3.63 -0.93 6.16
C SER A 34 4.73 -0.76 5.11
N VAL A 35 5.90 -1.37 5.28
CA VAL A 35 6.99 -1.35 4.29
C VAL A 35 6.57 -2.03 3.00
N ILE A 36 5.97 -3.23 3.07
CA ILE A 36 5.52 -3.99 1.89
C ILE A 36 4.48 -3.19 1.10
N ILE A 37 3.47 -2.65 1.77
CA ILE A 37 2.39 -1.87 1.13
C ILE A 37 2.95 -0.58 0.54
N THR A 38 3.86 0.09 1.25
CA THR A 38 4.52 1.29 0.74
C THR A 38 5.25 0.98 -0.56
N ILE A 39 6.07 -0.06 -0.59
CA ILE A 39 6.77 -0.48 -1.82
C ILE A 39 5.79 -0.82 -2.93
N PHE A 40 4.71 -1.53 -2.62
CA PHE A 40 3.69 -1.89 -3.61
C PHE A 40 2.97 -0.66 -4.19
N VAL A 41 2.44 0.23 -3.33
CA VAL A 41 1.68 1.42 -3.75
C VAL A 41 2.58 2.40 -4.48
N PHE A 42 3.74 2.76 -3.91
CA PHE A 42 4.64 3.72 -4.55
C PHE A 42 5.32 3.12 -5.78
N GLY A 43 5.66 1.83 -5.78
CA GLY A 43 6.15 1.14 -6.97
C GLY A 43 5.13 1.17 -8.10
N TRP A 44 3.86 0.90 -7.79
CA TRP A 44 2.77 1.00 -8.76
C TRP A 44 2.54 2.44 -9.24
N LEU A 45 2.64 3.45 -8.36
CA LEU A 45 2.55 4.86 -8.74
C LEU A 45 3.69 5.28 -9.69
N VAL A 46 4.93 4.89 -9.38
CA VAL A 46 6.09 5.16 -10.25
C VAL A 46 5.88 4.51 -11.62
N TYR A 47 5.43 3.25 -11.64
CA TYR A 47 5.09 2.55 -12.88
C TYR A 47 4.00 3.29 -13.66
N ALA A 48 2.90 3.69 -13.01
CA ALA A 48 1.79 4.38 -13.65
C ALA A 48 2.21 5.73 -14.23
N VAL A 49 3.00 6.51 -13.49
CA VAL A 49 3.55 7.78 -13.98
C VAL A 49 4.47 7.53 -15.18
N TYR A 50 5.33 6.53 -15.14
CA TYR A 50 6.24 6.25 -16.25
C TYR A 50 5.50 5.74 -17.51
N GLN A 51 4.55 4.83 -17.33
CA GLN A 51 3.85 4.15 -18.40
C GLN A 51 2.77 5.01 -19.08
N TYR A 52 2.00 5.77 -18.28
CA TYR A 52 0.85 6.54 -18.78
C TYR A 52 1.14 8.03 -18.96
N ARG A 53 2.41 8.46 -18.82
CA ARG A 53 2.80 9.84 -19.13
C ARG A 53 2.62 10.13 -20.62
N ARG A 54 1.78 11.12 -20.91
CA ARG A 54 1.59 11.68 -22.25
C ARG A 54 2.88 12.26 -22.80
N LYS A 55 3.16 11.98 -24.07
CA LYS A 55 4.20 12.62 -24.86
C LYS A 55 3.57 13.65 -25.79
N GLU A 56 4.36 14.64 -26.19
CA GLU A 56 3.92 15.63 -27.16
C GLU A 56 3.57 14.93 -28.48
N GLY A 57 2.36 15.20 -29.00
CA GLY A 57 1.83 14.55 -30.20
C GLY A 57 1.09 13.23 -29.97
N ASP A 58 0.95 12.75 -28.73
CA ASP A 58 0.11 11.57 -28.46
C ASP A 58 -1.37 11.85 -28.77
N PRO A 59 -2.07 10.97 -29.53
CA PRO A 59 -3.50 11.13 -29.80
C PRO A 59 -4.31 11.03 -28.51
N ASP A 60 -5.50 11.62 -28.47
CA ASP A 60 -6.35 11.52 -27.28
C ASP A 60 -6.72 10.08 -26.93
N PRO A 61 -6.79 9.73 -25.63
CA PRO A 61 -7.17 8.41 -25.17
C PRO A 61 -8.51 8.02 -25.78
N PRO A 62 -8.69 6.75 -26.15
CA PRO A 62 -9.97 6.24 -26.64
C PRO A 62 -11.13 6.57 -25.69
N ASP A 63 -10.84 6.70 -24.40
CA ASP A 63 -11.76 6.96 -23.30
C ASP A 63 -11.74 8.42 -22.81
N ALA A 64 -11.19 9.35 -23.58
CA ALA A 64 -11.18 10.77 -23.22
C ALA A 64 -12.61 11.30 -23.03
N PRO A 65 -12.90 12.06 -21.96
CA PRO A 65 -14.23 12.60 -21.72
C PRO A 65 -14.63 13.58 -22.83
N LYS A 66 -15.80 13.37 -23.44
CA LYS A 66 -16.35 14.23 -24.50
C LYS A 66 -17.38 15.18 -23.91
N ALA A 67 -17.26 16.47 -24.22
CA ALA A 67 -18.22 17.47 -23.75
C ALA A 67 -19.64 17.14 -24.24
N GLY A 68 -20.62 17.18 -23.33
CA GLY A 68 -22.03 16.91 -23.64
C GLY A 68 -22.40 15.42 -23.77
N VAL A 69 -21.47 14.50 -23.52
CA VAL A 69 -21.73 13.04 -23.50
C VAL A 69 -21.50 12.51 -22.10
N PHE A 70 -22.38 11.64 -21.62
CA PHE A 70 -22.14 10.95 -20.35
C PHE A 70 -20.87 10.09 -20.46
N PRO A 71 -19.96 10.16 -19.48
CA PRO A 71 -18.76 9.34 -19.48
C PRO A 71 -19.10 7.85 -19.58
N VAL A 72 -18.22 7.09 -20.24
CA VAL A 72 -18.26 5.62 -20.19
C VAL A 72 -18.06 5.15 -18.76
N GLU A 73 -18.81 4.14 -18.33
CA GLU A 73 -18.61 3.49 -17.02
C GLU A 73 -17.21 2.88 -16.96
N ARG A 74 -16.45 3.24 -15.92
CA ARG A 74 -15.06 2.82 -15.73
C ARG A 74 -14.93 1.86 -14.54
N THR A 75 -15.78 0.85 -14.52
CA THR A 75 -15.84 -0.12 -13.42
C THR A 75 -15.31 -1.48 -13.88
N ASP A 76 -14.35 -2.01 -13.14
CA ASP A 76 -13.95 -3.40 -13.20
C ASP A 76 -14.16 -4.01 -11.81
N HIS A 77 -15.24 -4.78 -11.68
CA HIS A 77 -15.61 -5.42 -10.42
C HIS A 77 -14.52 -6.38 -9.90
N THR A 78 -13.69 -6.94 -10.78
CA THR A 78 -12.62 -7.85 -10.39
C THR A 78 -11.55 -7.11 -9.59
N ILE A 79 -11.12 -5.96 -10.12
CA ILE A 79 -10.16 -5.08 -9.45
C ILE A 79 -10.80 -4.50 -8.19
N GLU A 80 -12.09 -4.15 -8.27
CA GLU A 80 -12.81 -3.62 -7.12
C GLU A 80 -12.81 -4.57 -5.92
N ILE A 81 -13.10 -5.84 -6.17
CA ILE A 81 -13.06 -6.86 -5.14
C ILE A 81 -11.64 -7.04 -4.62
N ALA A 82 -10.63 -7.06 -5.49
CA ALA A 82 -9.24 -7.25 -5.09
C ALA A 82 -8.75 -6.15 -4.13
N TRP A 83 -9.01 -4.88 -4.43
CA TRP A 83 -8.56 -3.76 -3.59
C TRP A 83 -9.44 -3.50 -2.37
N THR A 84 -10.58 -4.18 -2.23
CA THR A 84 -11.40 -4.15 -1.01
C THR A 84 -11.05 -5.32 -0.10
N VAL A 85 -11.00 -6.53 -0.65
CA VAL A 85 -10.76 -7.75 0.12
C VAL A 85 -9.32 -7.83 0.62
N GLY A 86 -8.34 -7.43 -0.20
CA GLY A 86 -6.92 -7.46 0.19
C GLY A 86 -6.64 -6.66 1.47
N PRO A 87 -6.94 -5.34 1.50
CA PRO A 87 -6.77 -4.54 2.71
C PRO A 87 -7.63 -5.02 3.89
N LEU A 88 -8.83 -5.52 3.63
CA LEU A 88 -9.70 -6.07 4.67
C LEU A 88 -9.05 -7.26 5.38
N ILE A 89 -8.51 -8.22 4.62
CA ILE A 89 -7.82 -9.40 5.18
C ILE A 89 -6.63 -8.97 6.04
N LEU A 90 -5.87 -7.97 5.59
CA LEU A 90 -4.74 -7.45 6.36
C LEU A 90 -5.18 -6.81 7.69
N VAL A 91 -6.25 -6.02 7.68
CA VAL A 91 -6.78 -5.42 8.91
C VAL A 91 -7.30 -6.50 9.86
N CYS A 92 -8.00 -7.51 9.35
CA CYS A 92 -8.43 -8.66 10.15
C CYS A 92 -7.24 -9.40 10.77
N TRP A 93 -6.15 -9.57 10.01
CA TRP A 93 -4.92 -10.19 10.50
C TRP A 93 -4.29 -9.41 11.66
N ILE A 94 -4.09 -8.10 11.49
CA ILE A 94 -3.53 -7.26 12.56
C ILE A 94 -4.45 -7.20 13.78
N THR A 95 -5.76 -7.15 13.57
CA THR A 95 -6.75 -7.19 14.65
C THR A 95 -6.66 -8.50 15.43
N TRP A 96 -6.55 -9.63 14.73
CA TRP A 96 -6.39 -10.94 15.35
C TRP A 96 -5.13 -11.01 16.21
N LEU A 97 -3.99 -10.54 15.69
CA LEU A 97 -2.74 -10.47 16.46
C LEU A 97 -2.83 -9.56 17.68
N SER A 98 -3.66 -8.52 17.64
CA SER A 98 -3.86 -7.60 18.77
C SER A 98 -4.74 -8.18 19.88
N LEU A 99 -5.49 -9.26 19.62
CA LEU A 99 -6.39 -9.89 20.59
C LEU A 99 -5.74 -11.06 21.35
N GLY A 100 -4.59 -11.57 20.88
CA GLY A 100 -3.76 -12.56 21.56
C GLY A 100 -2.66 -11.92 22.39
#